data_AF-A0A6A6LI70-F1
#
_entry.id   AF-A0A6A6LI70-F1
#
_cell.length_a   1.000
_cell.length_b   1.000
_cell.length_c   1.000
_cell.angle_alpha   90.00
_cell.angle_beta   90.00
_cell.angle_gamma   90.00
#
_symmetry.space_group_name_H-M   'P 1'
#
loop_
_entity.id
_entity.type
_entity.pdbx_description
1 polymer ?
#
loop_
_entity_poly.entity_id
_entity_poly.type
_entity_poly.pdbx_seq_one_letter_code
_entity_poly.pdbx_strand_id
1 'polypeptide(L)'
;MLNELVQDQSQLLSYHNGPLLSGKISINLIWYGKFKPSQKAIISDFITSLSAPSSQNDQPSVAAWWKTTEKYYHLTTSKKSTLSIALGRQILDETYSLGKSLANKQIVQLASKGDQMNAINVVLTASDVAVEGFCLSRCGTHGSASGSQTGHIKGKNYKFAYIWVGNSETQCPGYCAWPFHQPIYGPQSPPLVAPNNDVGLDGMVINLASLLAGTATNPFGNGYFQGPKEAPLEAASACTGVYGKGAYPGYAGNLLWILLCSAARRLAESDQTQQPLLFQYHNGPLLTGKISVNIIWYGNFKPAQRAIVSDFITSLSSTQPTTAQPSVATWWKATEKYYHLVKSKKTAPLALSLVTQISDENYSLGKSLSNKQIVQLASKGGQKDAINVVLTSSDVAVEGFCSSRCGTHGSSMSAQKINGKSSKFAYIWVGNSETQCPGQCAWPFHQPIYGPQSPPLVAPNNDVGLDGMVINLASLLAGTVTNPFGNGYFQGPKEAPLEAASACPGVYGKGAYPGYAGDLLVDATTGASYNAHGVDGRKYLLPLCLILQP
;
A
#
# COMPACT_ATOMS: atom_id res chain seq x y z
N MET A 1 -29.02 -7.12 -10.59
CA MET A 1 -28.50 -5.79 -10.18
C MET A 1 -27.00 -5.86 -9.83
N LEU A 2 -26.17 -6.39 -10.74
CA LEU A 2 -24.70 -6.39 -10.60
C LEU A 2 -24.03 -5.28 -11.45
N ASN A 3 -24.84 -4.54 -12.22
CA ASN A 3 -24.37 -3.55 -13.20
C ASN A 3 -24.32 -2.11 -12.67
N GLU A 4 -24.68 -1.85 -11.41
CA GLU A 4 -24.65 -0.50 -10.82
C GLU A 4 -23.39 -0.19 -10.00
N LEU A 5 -22.44 -1.13 -9.88
CA LEU A 5 -21.20 -0.93 -9.12
C LEU A 5 -20.01 -0.47 -9.97
N VAL A 6 -20.16 -0.36 -11.29
CA VAL A 6 -19.11 0.16 -12.20
C VAL A 6 -19.52 1.55 -12.66
N GLN A 7 -19.49 2.50 -11.74
CA GLN A 7 -19.46 3.90 -12.12
C GLN A 7 -18.02 4.25 -12.47
N ASP A 8 -17.85 4.81 -13.68
CA ASP A 8 -16.60 5.15 -14.33
C ASP A 8 -15.55 5.73 -13.37
N GLN A 9 -14.44 5.00 -13.21
CA GLN A 9 -13.36 5.28 -12.27
C GLN A 9 -12.32 6.24 -12.86
N SER A 10 -12.71 7.02 -13.88
CA SER A 10 -11.79 7.82 -14.68
C SER A 10 -11.11 8.98 -13.92
N GLN A 11 -11.56 9.37 -12.72
CA GLN A 11 -10.90 10.39 -11.90
C GLN A 11 -10.55 9.91 -10.48
N LEU A 12 -9.27 9.57 -10.26
CA LEU A 12 -8.70 9.22 -8.96
C LEU A 12 -8.74 10.40 -7.95
N LEU A 13 -8.90 11.63 -8.43
CA LEU A 13 -8.96 12.84 -7.61
C LEU A 13 -10.13 13.70 -8.11
N SER A 14 -10.96 14.18 -7.18
CA SER A 14 -12.04 15.10 -7.49
C SER A 14 -11.55 16.54 -7.38
N TYR A 15 -12.02 17.43 -8.27
CA TYR A 15 -11.76 18.85 -8.16
C TYR A 15 -12.81 19.52 -7.28
N HIS A 16 -12.38 20.25 -6.25
CA HIS A 16 -13.27 20.89 -5.27
C HIS A 16 -13.38 22.42 -5.46
N ASN A 17 -13.15 22.89 -6.69
CA ASN A 17 -13.27 24.29 -7.10
C ASN A 17 -12.34 25.29 -6.37
N GLY A 18 -11.32 24.81 -5.66
CA GLY A 18 -10.27 25.64 -5.08
C GLY A 18 -9.20 26.06 -6.08
N PRO A 19 -8.36 27.04 -5.71
CA PRO A 19 -7.30 27.52 -6.58
C PRO A 19 -6.19 26.46 -6.78
N LEU A 20 -5.66 26.41 -8.01
CA LEU A 20 -4.42 25.73 -8.36
C LEU A 20 -3.31 26.78 -8.50
N LEU A 21 -2.04 26.38 -8.38
CA LEU A 21 -0.94 27.30 -8.65
C LEU A 21 -0.83 27.59 -10.14
N SER A 22 -0.74 28.87 -10.50
CA SER A 22 -0.64 29.28 -11.91
C SER A 22 0.21 30.53 -12.06
N GLY A 23 0.73 30.75 -13.28
CA GLY A 23 1.65 31.85 -13.56
C GLY A 23 3.08 31.57 -13.08
N LYS A 24 3.85 32.63 -12.85
CA LYS A 24 5.26 32.54 -12.44
C LYS A 24 5.37 32.38 -10.93
N ILE A 25 5.84 31.22 -10.49
CA ILE A 25 6.01 30.87 -9.08
C ILE A 25 7.50 30.64 -8.79
N SER A 26 8.00 31.28 -7.73
CA SER A 26 9.36 31.08 -7.25
C SER A 26 9.43 29.98 -6.20
N ILE A 27 10.39 29.05 -6.31
CA ILE A 27 10.67 28.06 -5.27
C ILE A 27 11.83 28.56 -4.41
N ASN A 28 11.52 28.99 -3.20
CA ASN A 28 12.53 29.38 -2.23
C ASN A 28 12.98 28.15 -1.43
N LEU A 29 14.29 27.93 -1.30
CA LEU A 29 14.85 26.84 -0.53
C LEU A 29 15.36 27.35 0.82
N ILE A 30 14.85 26.78 1.91
CA ILE A 30 15.27 27.08 3.28
C ILE A 30 16.02 25.85 3.81
N TRP A 31 17.35 25.94 3.80
CA TRP A 31 18.25 24.88 4.23
C TRP A 31 18.46 24.97 5.74
N TYR A 32 17.94 23.99 6.49
CA TYR A 32 18.03 23.95 7.94
C TYR A 32 18.95 22.81 8.40
N GLY A 33 20.12 23.17 8.94
CA GLY A 33 21.21 22.27 9.29
C GLY A 33 22.32 22.23 8.23
N LYS A 34 23.28 21.31 8.42
CA LYS A 34 24.49 21.25 7.59
C LYS A 34 24.28 20.34 6.37
N PHE A 35 24.34 20.95 5.18
CA PHE A 35 24.32 20.25 3.90
C PHE A 35 25.65 20.45 3.16
N LYS A 36 26.18 19.39 2.55
CA LYS A 36 27.37 19.48 1.69
C LYS A 36 27.04 20.32 0.43
N PRO A 37 28.03 20.99 -0.19
CA PRO A 37 27.80 21.69 -1.46
C PRO A 37 27.19 20.79 -2.55
N SER A 38 27.64 19.53 -2.65
CA SER A 38 27.07 18.54 -3.58
C SER A 38 25.60 18.25 -3.31
N GLN A 39 25.20 18.15 -2.04
CA GLN A 39 23.81 17.93 -1.64
C GLN A 39 22.93 19.13 -1.99
N LYS A 40 23.45 20.35 -1.82
CA LYS A 40 22.75 21.58 -2.22
C LYS A 40 22.57 21.67 -3.74
N ALA A 41 23.58 21.25 -4.50
CA ALA A 41 23.54 21.20 -5.96
C ALA A 41 22.44 20.24 -6.47
N ILE A 42 22.39 18.99 -5.96
CA ILE A 42 21.39 17.98 -6.37
C ILE A 42 19.95 18.54 -6.33
N ILE A 43 19.55 19.16 -5.21
CA ILE A 43 18.18 19.72 -5.09
C ILE A 43 18.00 20.97 -5.97
N SER A 44 18.99 21.86 -6.02
CA SER A 44 18.91 23.08 -6.83
C SER A 44 18.80 22.78 -8.33
N ASP A 45 19.55 21.78 -8.79
CA ASP A 45 19.57 21.31 -10.17
C ASP A 45 18.25 20.59 -10.51
N PHE A 46 17.70 19.81 -9.57
CA PHE A 46 16.36 19.23 -9.73
C PHE A 46 15.28 20.31 -9.93
N ILE A 47 15.25 21.35 -9.09
CA ILE A 47 14.29 22.46 -9.22
C ILE A 47 14.46 23.19 -10.56
N THR A 48 15.70 23.45 -10.96
CA THR A 48 16.00 24.10 -12.23
C THR A 48 15.56 23.24 -13.43
N SER A 49 15.64 21.92 -13.28
CA SER A 49 15.26 20.95 -14.32
C SER A 49 13.74 20.82 -14.54
N LEU A 50 12.89 21.32 -13.63
CA LEU A 50 11.42 21.30 -13.78
C LEU A 50 10.93 22.17 -14.95
N SER A 51 11.67 23.24 -15.26
CA SER A 51 11.35 24.19 -16.35
C SER A 51 12.39 24.17 -17.48
N ALA A 52 13.27 23.17 -17.52
CA ALA A 52 14.28 23.07 -18.56
C ALA A 52 13.63 22.87 -19.95
N PRO A 53 14.19 23.44 -21.04
CA PRO A 53 13.70 23.22 -22.39
C PRO A 53 13.77 21.72 -22.73
N SER A 54 12.64 21.10 -23.03
CA SER A 54 12.63 19.68 -23.40
C SER A 54 13.05 19.49 -24.86
N SER A 55 14.20 18.84 -25.10
CA SER A 55 14.53 18.27 -26.41
C SER A 55 13.82 16.90 -26.56
N GLN A 56 13.45 16.49 -27.78
CA GLN A 56 12.87 15.16 -28.00
C GLN A 56 13.89 14.02 -27.87
N ASN A 57 15.19 14.32 -27.90
CA ASN A 57 16.26 13.32 -27.82
C ASN A 57 16.69 12.99 -26.38
N ASP A 58 16.33 13.81 -25.39
CA ASP A 58 16.72 13.63 -23.97
C ASP A 58 15.56 13.08 -23.13
N GLN A 59 14.90 12.02 -23.60
CA GLN A 59 13.86 11.33 -22.82
C GLN A 59 14.41 10.04 -22.19
N PRO A 60 14.13 9.78 -20.90
CA PRO A 60 13.27 10.55 -19.99
C PRO A 60 13.93 11.81 -19.37
N SER A 61 13.13 12.86 -19.10
CA SER A 61 13.59 14.09 -18.39
C SER A 61 12.64 14.58 -17.29
N VAL A 62 13.19 15.33 -16.32
CA VAL A 62 12.44 15.94 -15.20
C VAL A 62 11.37 16.91 -15.70
N ALA A 63 11.66 17.74 -16.69
CA ALA A 63 10.69 18.66 -17.29
C ALA A 63 9.51 17.93 -17.93
N ALA A 64 9.77 16.83 -18.66
CA ALA A 64 8.72 16.00 -19.26
C ALA A 64 7.85 15.33 -18.19
N TRP A 65 8.45 14.86 -17.10
CA TRP A 65 7.72 14.37 -15.94
C TRP A 65 6.89 15.47 -15.28
N TRP A 66 7.44 16.66 -15.05
CA TRP A 66 6.72 17.77 -14.41
C TRP A 66 5.52 18.25 -15.23
N LYS A 67 5.67 18.28 -16.56
CA LYS A 67 4.60 18.66 -17.50
C LYS A 67 3.33 17.82 -17.35
N THR A 68 3.45 16.62 -16.78
CA THR A 68 2.28 15.78 -16.51
C THR A 68 1.29 16.40 -15.52
N THR A 69 1.75 17.33 -14.66
CA THR A 69 0.88 18.10 -13.75
C THR A 69 -0.09 19.01 -14.51
N GLU A 70 0.23 19.43 -15.75
CA GLU A 70 -0.65 20.24 -16.60
C GLU A 70 -1.99 19.53 -16.88
N LYS A 71 -2.01 18.19 -16.80
CA LYS A 71 -3.24 17.40 -16.94
C LYS A 71 -4.28 17.72 -15.87
N TYR A 72 -3.94 18.35 -14.76
CA TYR A 72 -4.92 18.76 -13.74
C TYR A 72 -5.57 20.12 -14.04
N TYR A 73 -5.10 20.86 -15.05
CA TYR A 73 -5.58 22.23 -15.30
C TYR A 73 -6.72 22.29 -16.33
N HIS A 74 -7.05 21.17 -17.00
CA HIS A 74 -8.05 21.09 -18.07
C HIS A 74 -9.49 21.40 -17.64
N LEU A 75 -9.85 21.17 -16.36
CA LEU A 75 -11.19 21.45 -15.82
C LEU A 75 -11.33 22.84 -15.21
N THR A 76 -10.24 23.60 -15.14
CA THR A 76 -10.29 24.96 -14.61
C THR A 76 -10.88 25.91 -15.65
N THR A 77 -11.95 26.62 -15.28
CA THR A 77 -12.69 27.55 -16.16
C THR A 77 -11.92 28.85 -16.47
N SER A 78 -10.67 28.99 -16.01
CA SER A 78 -9.89 30.22 -16.12
C SER A 78 -8.82 30.15 -17.21
N LYS A 79 -8.80 31.15 -18.09
CA LYS A 79 -7.92 31.25 -19.26
C LYS A 79 -6.42 31.25 -18.89
N LYS A 80 -5.66 30.32 -19.52
CA LYS A 80 -4.31 30.47 -20.11
C LYS A 80 -3.14 31.04 -19.26
N SER A 81 -2.98 30.74 -17.98
CA SER A 81 -1.64 30.87 -17.35
C SER A 81 -1.10 29.51 -16.96
N THR A 82 -0.18 28.98 -17.76
CA THR A 82 0.58 27.78 -17.40
C THR A 82 1.42 28.07 -16.16
N LEU A 83 1.59 27.06 -15.31
CA LEU A 83 2.47 27.14 -14.14
C LEU A 83 3.93 27.13 -14.63
N SER A 84 4.66 28.20 -14.35
CA SER A 84 6.08 28.31 -14.60
C SER A 84 6.81 28.43 -13.28
N ILE A 85 7.75 27.53 -13.05
CA ILE A 85 8.50 27.45 -11.81
C ILE A 85 9.94 27.88 -12.05
N ALA A 86 10.52 28.64 -11.13
CA ALA A 86 11.93 28.98 -11.15
C ALA A 86 12.53 28.88 -9.74
N LEU A 87 13.80 28.52 -9.66
CA LEU A 87 14.56 28.58 -8.41
C LEU A 87 14.61 30.03 -7.91
N GLY A 88 14.20 30.21 -6.66
CA GLY A 88 14.16 31.49 -5.96
C GLY A 88 15.33 31.70 -5.01
N ARG A 89 15.06 32.41 -3.91
CA ARG A 89 16.03 32.66 -2.85
C ARG A 89 16.40 31.35 -2.15
N GLN A 90 17.68 31.21 -1.84
CA GLN A 90 18.17 30.17 -0.94
C GLN A 90 18.56 30.78 0.41
N ILE A 91 17.95 30.30 1.48
CA ILE A 91 18.17 30.78 2.85
C ILE A 91 18.89 29.66 3.61
N LEU A 92 20.00 29.99 4.26
CA LEU A 92 20.82 29.03 5.00
C LEU A 92 20.65 29.25 6.51
N ASP A 93 20.38 28.18 7.25
CA ASP A 93 20.31 28.15 8.71
C ASP A 93 21.12 26.96 9.23
N GLU A 94 22.45 27.08 9.13
CA GLU A 94 23.41 26.03 9.51
C GLU A 94 23.67 26.02 11.03
N THR A 95 23.14 27.01 11.75
CA THR A 95 23.28 27.18 13.21
C THR A 95 22.17 26.49 14.00
N TYR A 96 21.18 25.89 13.33
CA TYR A 96 20.01 25.27 13.95
C TYR A 96 19.23 26.25 14.85
N SER A 97 18.79 27.38 14.29
CA SER A 97 18.20 28.49 15.08
C SER A 97 17.00 28.12 15.96
N LEU A 98 16.33 26.99 15.71
CA LEU A 98 15.19 26.47 16.47
C LEU A 98 15.50 25.12 17.16
N GLY A 99 16.77 24.71 17.22
CA GLY A 99 17.23 23.42 17.73
C GLY A 99 17.16 22.27 16.71
N LYS A 100 17.65 21.09 17.10
CA LYS A 100 17.65 19.89 16.23
C LYS A 100 16.38 19.04 16.31
N SER A 101 15.38 19.48 17.08
CA SER A 101 14.09 18.83 17.21
C SER A 101 13.00 19.84 16.92
N LEU A 102 12.30 19.66 15.81
CA LEU A 102 11.31 20.61 15.31
C LEU A 102 9.89 20.05 15.42
N ALA A 103 8.99 20.83 16.00
CA ALA A 103 7.55 20.65 15.94
C ALA A 103 6.98 21.22 14.63
N ASN A 104 5.78 20.79 14.24
CA ASN A 104 5.11 21.24 13.01
C ASN A 104 4.99 22.77 12.88
N LYS A 105 4.72 23.45 14.00
CA LYS A 105 4.64 24.94 14.04
C LYS A 105 5.97 25.62 13.69
N GLN A 106 7.10 25.00 14.03
CA GLN A 106 8.44 25.54 13.75
C GLN A 106 8.80 25.39 12.27
N ILE A 107 8.28 24.37 11.59
CA ILE A 107 8.39 24.25 10.12
C ILE A 107 7.72 25.44 9.43
N VAL A 108 6.52 25.83 9.87
CA VAL A 108 5.82 27.00 9.35
C VAL A 108 6.61 28.29 9.62
N GLN A 109 7.21 28.42 10.80
CA GLN A 109 8.08 29.55 11.16
C GLN A 109 9.35 29.62 10.28
N LEU A 110 9.93 28.49 9.90
CA LEU A 110 11.05 28.46 8.95
C LEU A 110 10.59 28.85 7.55
N ALA A 111 9.45 28.33 7.10
CA ALA A 111 8.88 28.64 5.80
C ALA A 111 8.51 30.12 5.66
N SER A 112 8.11 30.80 6.74
CA SER A 112 7.81 32.24 6.72
C SER A 112 9.03 33.14 6.51
N LYS A 113 10.26 32.60 6.55
CA LYS A 113 11.48 33.34 6.17
C LYS A 113 11.57 33.60 4.66
N GLY A 114 10.85 32.81 3.86
CA GLY A 114 10.77 32.97 2.41
C GLY A 114 9.73 34.01 1.99
N ASP A 115 9.58 34.18 0.68
CA ASP A 115 8.64 35.17 0.13
C ASP A 115 7.18 34.74 0.34
N GLN A 116 6.31 35.72 0.56
CA GLN A 116 4.92 35.50 0.98
C GLN A 116 3.91 35.55 -0.17
N MET A 117 4.37 35.80 -1.40
CA MET A 117 3.54 35.99 -2.59
C MET A 117 4.20 35.34 -3.80
N ASN A 118 3.40 34.68 -4.65
CA ASN A 118 3.87 34.00 -5.87
C ASN A 118 5.09 33.08 -5.63
N ALA A 119 5.12 32.42 -4.48
CA ALA A 119 6.23 31.59 -4.06
C ALA A 119 5.78 30.33 -3.32
N ILE A 120 6.61 29.29 -3.41
CA ILE A 120 6.56 28.09 -2.56
C ILE A 120 7.82 28.11 -1.70
N ASN A 121 7.64 28.09 -0.39
CA ASN A 121 8.76 28.07 0.56
C ASN A 121 9.04 26.62 0.99
N VAL A 122 10.15 26.06 0.53
CA VAL A 122 10.55 24.66 0.78
C VAL A 122 11.58 24.61 1.91
N VAL A 123 11.20 24.04 3.04
CA VAL A 123 12.09 23.78 4.18
C VAL A 123 12.75 22.41 4.02
N LEU A 124 14.07 22.39 3.94
CA LEU A 124 14.88 21.18 3.79
C LEU A 124 15.66 20.96 5.10
N THR A 125 15.38 19.88 5.82
CA THR A 125 16.08 19.57 7.09
C THR A 125 17.18 18.54 6.88
N ALA A 126 18.37 18.80 7.43
CA ALA A 126 19.52 17.89 7.36
C ALA A 126 19.24 16.56 8.08
N SER A 127 20.07 15.54 7.82
CA SER A 127 19.85 14.17 8.33
C SER A 127 19.91 14.08 9.85
N ASP A 128 20.59 15.02 10.51
CA ASP A 128 20.71 15.11 11.96
C ASP A 128 19.61 15.93 12.65
N VAL A 129 18.55 16.31 11.93
CA VAL A 129 17.40 17.06 12.47
C VAL A 129 16.18 16.14 12.59
N ALA A 130 15.67 16.00 13.80
CA ALA A 130 14.42 15.32 14.08
C ALA A 130 13.23 16.27 13.85
N VAL A 131 12.21 15.80 13.14
CA VAL A 131 10.97 16.55 12.91
C VAL A 131 9.77 15.71 13.29
N GLU A 132 8.77 16.32 13.91
CA GLU A 132 7.53 15.67 14.34
C GLU A 132 6.85 14.89 13.19
N GLY A 133 6.71 13.56 13.37
CA GLY A 133 6.12 12.65 12.40
C GLY A 133 7.05 12.24 11.23
N PHE A 134 8.27 12.77 11.17
CA PHE A 134 9.29 12.30 10.22
C PHE A 134 9.62 10.83 10.51
N CYS A 135 9.82 10.04 9.46
CA CYS A 135 10.18 8.62 9.58
C CYS A 135 9.12 7.70 10.24
N LEU A 136 7.96 8.26 10.59
CA LEU A 136 6.83 7.52 11.14
C LEU A 136 5.70 7.53 10.12
N SER A 137 5.06 8.68 9.94
CA SER A 137 3.89 8.80 9.09
C SER A 137 4.17 9.42 7.73
N ARG A 138 5.31 10.10 7.59
CA ARG A 138 5.64 10.91 6.40
C ARG A 138 7.14 11.20 6.28
N CYS A 139 7.53 11.53 5.07
CA CYS A 139 8.90 11.95 4.72
C CYS A 139 9.00 13.45 4.39
N GLY A 140 7.84 14.11 4.37
CA GLY A 140 7.67 15.54 4.14
C GLY A 140 6.20 15.92 4.26
N THR A 141 5.89 17.20 4.12
CA THR A 141 4.52 17.73 4.10
C THR A 141 4.44 18.93 3.19
N HIS A 142 3.25 19.24 2.68
CA HIS A 142 2.95 20.54 2.10
C HIS A 142 1.74 21.14 2.78
N GLY A 143 1.54 22.45 2.63
CA GLY A 143 0.43 23.15 3.23
C GLY A 143 0.46 24.64 2.91
N SER A 144 -0.40 25.39 3.60
CA SER A 144 -0.43 26.85 3.50
C SER A 144 -0.47 27.51 4.86
N ALA A 145 0.14 28.68 4.96
CA ALA A 145 0.14 29.50 6.16
C ALA A 145 -0.21 30.95 5.82
N SER A 146 -0.73 31.68 6.82
CA SER A 146 -1.05 33.09 6.66
C SER A 146 0.25 33.91 6.71
N GLY A 147 0.45 34.80 5.76
CA GLY A 147 1.64 35.65 5.73
C GLY A 147 1.60 36.73 6.80
N SER A 148 2.74 36.98 7.44
CA SER A 148 2.94 38.11 8.34
C SER A 148 3.48 39.30 7.55
N GLN A 149 2.69 40.35 7.38
CA GLN A 149 3.08 41.78 7.21
C GLN A 149 2.41 42.57 6.07
N THR A 150 1.67 43.60 6.50
CA THR A 150 1.85 45.04 6.17
C THR A 150 1.77 45.54 4.72
N GLY A 151 0.83 45.03 3.93
CA GLY A 151 0.29 45.79 2.79
C GLY A 151 -1.12 46.26 3.12
N HIS A 152 -1.32 47.56 3.34
CA HIS A 152 -2.65 48.16 3.41
C HIS A 152 -3.35 48.01 2.05
N ILE A 153 -3.96 46.85 1.81
CA ILE A 153 -5.07 46.69 0.89
C ILE A 153 -6.19 46.07 1.72
N LYS A 154 -7.21 46.88 2.02
CA LYS A 154 -8.36 46.53 2.85
C LYS A 154 -8.85 45.10 2.57
N GLY A 155 -8.73 44.22 3.57
CA GLY A 155 -9.61 43.05 3.73
C GLY A 155 -9.19 41.71 3.13
N LYS A 156 -7.94 41.47 2.71
CA LYS A 156 -7.52 40.14 2.22
C LYS A 156 -6.32 39.56 3.00
N ASN A 157 -6.56 38.45 3.72
CA ASN A 157 -5.52 37.66 4.34
C ASN A 157 -4.78 36.84 3.26
N TYR A 158 -3.53 37.21 2.97
CA TYR A 158 -2.69 36.47 2.01
C TYR A 158 -2.15 35.19 2.65
N LYS A 159 -2.27 34.07 1.92
CA LYS A 159 -1.66 32.79 2.28
C LYS A 159 -0.52 32.49 1.33
N PHE A 160 0.55 31.89 1.85
CA PHE A 160 1.64 31.34 1.05
C PHE A 160 1.65 29.81 1.17
N ALA A 161 2.11 29.13 0.12
CA ALA A 161 2.30 27.69 0.13
C ALA A 161 3.70 27.35 0.67
N TYR A 162 3.78 26.26 1.43
CA TYR A 162 5.06 25.75 1.92
C TYR A 162 5.16 24.24 1.76
N ILE A 163 6.39 23.77 1.67
CA ILE A 163 6.75 22.35 1.68
C ILE A 163 7.80 22.14 2.76
N TRP A 164 7.82 20.98 3.39
CA TRP A 164 8.95 20.48 4.14
C TRP A 164 9.33 19.08 3.67
N VAL A 165 10.63 18.82 3.57
CA VAL A 165 11.21 17.50 3.28
C VAL A 165 12.39 17.26 4.21
N GLY A 166 12.46 16.07 4.82
CA GLY A 166 13.57 15.68 5.68
C GLY A 166 14.55 14.74 4.98
N ASN A 167 15.84 14.90 5.25
CA ASN A 167 16.86 13.93 4.84
C ASN A 167 16.79 12.68 5.74
N SER A 168 16.49 11.53 5.15
CA SER A 168 16.26 10.28 5.90
C SER A 168 17.51 9.42 6.12
N GLU A 169 18.65 9.81 5.57
CA GLU A 169 19.90 9.03 5.51
C GLU A 169 20.26 8.32 6.83
N THR A 170 20.15 9.01 7.97
CA THR A 170 20.56 8.51 9.28
C THR A 170 19.38 8.09 10.19
N GLN A 171 18.14 8.30 9.75
CA GLN A 171 16.95 8.07 10.59
C GLN A 171 16.10 6.91 10.07
N CYS A 172 15.74 6.91 8.78
CA CYS A 172 14.83 5.91 8.20
C CYS A 172 15.01 5.75 6.68
N PRO A 173 16.23 5.49 6.18
CA PRO A 173 16.47 5.45 4.73
C PRO A 173 15.62 4.37 4.04
N GLY A 174 15.33 3.24 4.72
CA GLY A 174 14.44 2.20 4.20
C GLY A 174 12.96 2.59 4.08
N TYR A 175 12.52 3.70 4.65
CA TYR A 175 11.15 4.20 4.48
C TYR A 175 11.11 5.36 3.48
N CYS A 176 11.92 6.39 3.72
CA CYS A 176 11.85 7.65 2.97
C CYS A 176 12.79 7.73 1.76
N ALA A 177 13.75 6.82 1.63
CA ALA A 177 14.63 6.72 0.47
C ALA A 177 14.44 5.41 -0.33
N TRP A 178 13.38 4.63 -0.08
CA TRP A 178 12.99 3.54 -0.98
C TRP A 178 12.69 4.13 -2.39
N PRO A 179 13.31 3.62 -3.48
CA PRO A 179 13.88 2.28 -3.62
C PRO A 179 15.41 2.17 -3.50
N PHE A 180 16.10 3.20 -3.00
CA PHE A 180 17.57 3.27 -2.93
C PHE A 180 18.17 2.71 -1.62
N HIS A 181 17.32 2.27 -0.69
CA HIS A 181 17.72 1.59 0.53
C HIS A 181 16.77 0.43 0.82
N GLN A 182 17.27 -0.63 1.45
CA GLN A 182 16.45 -1.78 1.81
C GLN A 182 15.25 -1.36 2.66
N PRO A 183 14.02 -1.83 2.36
CA PRO A 183 12.82 -1.36 3.02
C PRO A 183 12.73 -1.92 4.44
N ILE A 184 12.25 -1.09 5.38
CA ILE A 184 12.14 -1.48 6.80
C ILE A 184 11.13 -2.61 6.99
N TYR A 185 10.16 -2.73 6.08
CA TYR A 185 9.08 -3.70 6.13
C TYR A 185 8.68 -4.17 4.72
N GLY A 186 8.00 -5.31 4.65
CA GLY A 186 7.55 -5.89 3.38
C GLY A 186 8.65 -6.67 2.65
N PRO A 187 8.48 -6.95 1.34
CA PRO A 187 9.45 -7.69 0.55
C PRO A 187 10.86 -7.11 0.68
N GLN A 188 11.81 -7.95 1.08
CA GLN A 188 13.21 -7.57 1.33
C GLN A 188 14.03 -7.63 0.04
N SER A 189 13.51 -7.03 -1.04
CA SER A 189 14.19 -6.98 -2.32
C SER A 189 15.45 -6.10 -2.24
N PRO A 190 16.53 -6.44 -2.97
CA PRO A 190 17.73 -5.60 -3.02
C PRO A 190 17.41 -4.17 -3.47
N PRO A 191 18.00 -3.14 -2.84
CA PRO A 191 17.78 -1.76 -3.24
C PRO A 191 18.38 -1.44 -4.61
N LEU A 192 17.82 -0.44 -5.28
CA LEU A 192 18.40 0.17 -6.46
C LEU A 192 19.59 1.07 -6.09
N VAL A 193 20.47 1.33 -7.05
CA VAL A 193 21.57 2.27 -6.88
C VAL A 193 21.02 3.70 -6.97
N ALA A 194 21.37 4.53 -5.98
CA ALA A 194 20.99 5.94 -5.93
C ALA A 194 21.65 6.71 -7.10
N PRO A 195 20.88 7.42 -7.96
CA PRO A 195 21.40 8.01 -9.19
C PRO A 195 22.45 9.11 -8.97
N ASN A 196 22.41 9.79 -7.82
CA ASN A 196 23.39 10.82 -7.45
C ASN A 196 24.42 10.30 -6.43
N ASN A 197 24.44 8.99 -6.17
CA ASN A 197 25.30 8.35 -5.17
C ASN A 197 25.12 8.94 -3.74
N ASP A 198 23.93 9.46 -3.44
CA ASP A 198 23.54 9.97 -2.12
C ASP A 198 22.09 9.53 -1.82
N VAL A 199 21.96 8.42 -1.10
CA VAL A 199 20.66 7.80 -0.76
C VAL A 199 19.73 8.79 -0.05
N GLY A 200 20.28 9.61 0.85
CA GLY A 200 19.49 10.60 1.59
C GLY A 200 18.89 11.65 0.68
N LEU A 201 19.71 12.24 -0.18
CA LEU A 201 19.29 13.31 -1.09
C LEU A 201 18.41 12.80 -2.23
N ASP A 202 18.70 11.62 -2.79
CA ASP A 202 17.85 10.99 -3.78
C ASP A 202 16.46 10.65 -3.20
N GLY A 203 16.40 10.22 -1.93
CA GLY A 203 15.15 10.11 -1.19
C GLY A 203 14.44 11.45 -1.00
N MET A 204 15.16 12.53 -0.69
CA MET A 204 14.57 13.88 -0.61
C MET A 204 14.00 14.34 -1.96
N VAL A 205 14.67 14.06 -3.08
CA VAL A 205 14.20 14.42 -4.43
C VAL A 205 12.86 13.74 -4.73
N ILE A 206 12.73 12.43 -4.44
CA ILE A 206 11.46 11.70 -4.61
C ILE A 206 10.33 12.38 -3.86
N ASN A 207 10.54 12.69 -2.58
CA ASN A 207 9.51 13.26 -1.72
C ASN A 207 9.19 14.71 -2.12
N LEU A 208 10.21 15.50 -2.48
CA LEU A 208 10.04 16.87 -2.94
C LEU A 208 9.25 16.92 -4.26
N ALA A 209 9.53 16.03 -5.20
CA ALA A 209 8.82 15.92 -6.47
C ALA A 209 7.32 15.69 -6.23
N SER A 210 6.97 14.69 -5.41
CA SER A 210 5.58 14.40 -5.05
C SER A 210 4.90 15.59 -4.37
N LEU A 211 5.56 16.20 -3.39
CA LEU A 211 5.00 17.33 -2.64
C LEU A 211 4.83 18.59 -3.49
N LEU A 212 5.71 18.83 -4.47
CA LEU A 212 5.55 19.92 -5.44
C LEU A 212 4.32 19.69 -6.32
N ALA A 213 4.10 18.46 -6.80
CA ALA A 213 2.92 18.13 -7.58
C ALA A 213 1.62 18.30 -6.75
N GLY A 214 1.65 17.88 -5.48
CA GLY A 214 0.57 18.13 -4.52
C GLY A 214 0.33 19.62 -4.30
N THR A 215 1.39 20.40 -4.08
CA THR A 215 1.29 21.86 -3.86
C THR A 215 0.77 22.58 -5.10
N ALA A 216 1.15 22.16 -6.31
CA ALA A 216 0.66 22.74 -7.54
C ALA A 216 -0.85 22.51 -7.73
N THR A 217 -1.33 21.33 -7.37
CA THR A 217 -2.72 20.88 -7.62
C THR A 217 -3.67 21.05 -6.43
N ASN A 218 -3.13 21.25 -5.23
CA ASN A 218 -3.90 21.48 -4.00
C ASN A 218 -3.17 22.41 -3.00
N PRO A 219 -2.78 23.64 -3.39
CA PRO A 219 -1.93 24.50 -2.54
C PRO A 219 -2.58 24.92 -1.21
N PHE A 220 -3.91 24.92 -1.12
CA PHE A 220 -4.65 25.43 0.05
C PHE A 220 -5.69 24.43 0.62
N GLY A 221 -5.61 23.16 0.22
CA GLY A 221 -6.47 22.10 0.76
C GLY A 221 -7.88 22.02 0.18
N ASN A 222 -8.15 22.67 -0.95
CA ASN A 222 -9.44 22.68 -1.63
C ASN A 222 -9.36 22.56 -3.16
N GLY A 223 -8.20 22.19 -3.72
CA GLY A 223 -7.99 21.92 -5.14
C GLY A 223 -8.40 20.50 -5.53
N TYR A 224 -7.44 19.66 -5.94
CA TYR A 224 -7.67 18.25 -6.24
C TYR A 224 -7.38 17.35 -5.03
N PHE A 225 -8.39 16.64 -4.53
CA PHE A 225 -8.23 15.59 -3.53
C PHE A 225 -9.39 14.59 -3.51
N GLN A 226 -9.22 13.45 -2.85
CA GLN A 226 -10.28 12.49 -2.56
C GLN A 226 -10.14 11.92 -1.14
N GLY A 227 -11.26 11.48 -0.55
CA GLY A 227 -11.29 10.79 0.74
C GLY A 227 -11.44 11.72 1.95
N PRO A 228 -11.45 11.15 3.17
CA PRO A 228 -11.63 11.91 4.42
C PRO A 228 -10.58 12.99 4.62
N LYS A 229 -10.96 14.06 5.32
CA LYS A 229 -10.11 15.23 5.63
C LYS A 229 -8.87 14.85 6.43
N GLU A 230 -8.94 13.78 7.19
CA GLU A 230 -7.89 13.26 8.06
C GLU A 230 -6.77 12.58 7.25
N ALA A 231 -7.05 12.13 6.02
CA ALA A 231 -6.08 11.47 5.15
C ALA A 231 -6.42 11.68 3.66
N PRO A 232 -6.42 12.91 3.13
CA PRO A 232 -6.79 13.14 1.74
C PRO A 232 -5.79 12.46 0.79
N LEU A 233 -6.31 11.73 -0.18
CA LEU A 233 -5.57 11.33 -1.36
C LEU A 233 -5.39 12.56 -2.25
N GLU A 234 -4.15 12.84 -2.62
CA GLU A 234 -3.76 13.96 -3.48
C GLU A 234 -2.79 13.48 -4.54
N ALA A 235 -2.41 14.35 -5.48
CA ALA A 235 -1.41 14.01 -6.50
C ALA A 235 -0.08 13.52 -5.89
N ALA A 236 0.29 14.07 -4.73
CA ALA A 236 1.51 13.69 -3.99
C ALA A 236 1.45 12.28 -3.37
N SER A 237 0.26 11.79 -2.99
CA SER A 237 0.07 10.53 -2.27
C SER A 237 -0.54 9.41 -3.12
N ALA A 238 -1.00 9.73 -4.33
CA ALA A 238 -1.64 8.78 -5.24
C ALA A 238 -0.77 7.57 -5.63
N CYS A 239 0.55 7.74 -5.68
CA CYS A 239 1.46 6.73 -6.25
C CYS A 239 2.74 6.51 -5.43
N THR A 240 2.66 6.70 -4.11
CA THR A 240 3.79 6.45 -3.22
C THR A 240 4.33 5.02 -3.39
N GLY A 241 5.64 4.89 -3.62
CA GLY A 241 6.31 3.59 -3.73
C GLY A 241 6.22 2.90 -5.10
N VAL A 242 5.61 3.53 -6.11
CA VAL A 242 5.49 2.97 -7.48
C VAL A 242 6.61 3.52 -8.37
N TYR A 243 7.65 2.72 -8.59
CA TYR A 243 8.81 3.10 -9.40
C TYR A 243 8.97 2.19 -10.61
N GLY A 244 8.56 2.65 -11.80
CA GLY A 244 8.67 1.90 -13.05
C GLY A 244 7.48 0.96 -13.35
N LYS A 245 7.48 0.35 -14.53
CA LYS A 245 6.39 -0.53 -15.00
C LYS A 245 6.42 -1.87 -14.25
N GLY A 246 5.27 -2.28 -13.71
CA GLY A 246 5.14 -3.52 -12.94
C GLY A 246 5.61 -3.41 -11.48
N ALA A 247 5.86 -2.19 -10.99
CA ALA A 247 6.12 -1.95 -9.57
C ALA A 247 4.89 -2.27 -8.72
N TYR A 248 5.12 -2.81 -7.53
CA TYR A 248 4.12 -3.07 -6.51
C TYR A 248 4.78 -2.88 -5.12
N PRO A 249 4.02 -2.81 -4.01
CA PRO A 249 4.60 -2.57 -2.69
C PRO A 249 5.79 -3.51 -2.38
N GLY A 250 6.99 -2.94 -2.18
CA GLY A 250 8.22 -3.68 -1.92
C GLY A 250 9.02 -4.14 -3.16
N TYR A 251 8.57 -3.83 -4.38
CA TYR A 251 9.26 -4.17 -5.62
C TYR A 251 9.30 -2.97 -6.58
N ALA A 252 10.51 -2.52 -6.93
CA ALA A 252 10.70 -1.56 -7.99
C ALA A 252 10.51 -2.25 -9.36
N GLY A 253 9.65 -1.67 -10.19
CA GLY A 253 9.38 -2.15 -11.53
C GLY A 253 10.48 -1.78 -12.53
N ASN A 254 10.24 -2.10 -13.80
CA ASN A 254 11.20 -1.79 -14.86
C ASN A 254 11.19 -0.28 -15.15
N LEU A 255 12.34 0.38 -14.92
CA LEU A 255 12.53 1.82 -15.03
C LEU A 255 12.69 2.33 -16.47
N LEU A 256 12.82 1.46 -17.48
CA LEU A 256 13.05 1.87 -18.87
C LEU A 256 11.83 2.54 -19.54
N TRP A 257 10.65 2.54 -18.89
CA TRP A 257 9.42 3.16 -19.41
C TRP A 257 8.71 3.94 -18.29
N ILE A 258 8.91 5.26 -18.23
CA ILE A 258 8.19 6.14 -17.31
C ILE A 258 6.77 6.33 -17.84
N LEU A 259 5.86 5.43 -17.46
CA LEU A 259 4.43 5.64 -17.61
C LEU A 259 3.91 6.31 -16.35
N LEU A 260 3.30 7.48 -16.57
CA LEU A 260 2.41 8.14 -15.63
C LEU A 260 1.52 7.14 -14.91
N CYS A 261 1.46 7.31 -13.60
CA CYS A 261 0.50 6.67 -12.71
C CYS A 261 -0.91 7.28 -12.83
N SER A 262 -1.23 7.95 -13.94
CA SER A 262 -2.59 7.90 -14.46
C SER A 262 -2.96 6.45 -14.79
N ALA A 263 -2.01 5.64 -15.25
CA ALA A 263 -2.22 4.29 -15.80
C ALA A 263 -2.07 3.11 -14.80
N ALA A 264 -1.70 3.35 -13.53
CA ALA A 264 -1.78 2.29 -12.52
C ALA A 264 -3.24 1.99 -12.12
N ARG A 265 -4.20 2.85 -12.52
CA ARG A 265 -5.64 2.54 -12.58
C ARG A 265 -6.34 2.95 -13.90
N ARG A 266 -5.81 3.89 -14.71
CA ARG A 266 -6.27 4.13 -16.11
C ARG A 266 -5.53 3.27 -17.14
N LEU A 267 -5.61 1.96 -17.00
CA LEU A 267 -5.58 1.06 -18.17
C LEU A 267 -7.00 0.66 -18.62
N ALA A 268 -8.02 1.33 -18.08
CA ALA A 268 -9.33 1.45 -18.70
C ALA A 268 -9.36 2.78 -19.48
N GLU A 269 -9.77 2.72 -20.75
CA GLU A 269 -9.95 3.81 -21.72
C GLU A 269 -8.71 4.29 -22.50
N SER A 270 -8.34 3.50 -23.52
CA SER A 270 -8.16 3.99 -24.89
C SER A 270 -8.17 2.80 -25.85
N ASP A 271 -9.26 2.69 -26.61
CA ASP A 271 -9.56 1.76 -27.70
C ASP A 271 -9.60 0.24 -27.42
N GLN A 272 -10.72 -0.32 -27.85
CA GLN A 272 -11.12 -1.72 -27.97
C GLN A 272 -10.06 -2.79 -27.66
N THR A 273 -10.37 -3.62 -26.65
CA THR A 273 -9.81 -4.96 -26.37
C THR A 273 -8.32 -5.05 -25.95
N GLN A 274 -7.99 -4.79 -24.67
CA GLN A 274 -6.97 -5.57 -23.91
C GLN A 274 -6.90 -5.22 -22.41
N GLN A 275 -7.63 -6.02 -21.63
CA GLN A 275 -7.45 -6.58 -20.27
C GLN A 275 -6.98 -5.72 -19.06
N PRO A 276 -7.68 -5.81 -17.90
CA PRO A 276 -7.21 -5.37 -16.57
C PRO A 276 -5.94 -6.14 -16.15
N LEU A 277 -5.36 -5.84 -14.98
CA LEU A 277 -4.20 -6.53 -14.38
C LEU A 277 -4.33 -8.07 -14.43
N LEU A 278 -3.98 -8.66 -15.57
CA LEU A 278 -4.09 -10.09 -15.81
C LEU A 278 -2.83 -10.71 -15.24
N PHE A 279 -2.94 -11.36 -14.08
CA PHE A 279 -1.89 -12.27 -13.65
C PHE A 279 -1.61 -13.22 -14.80
N GLN A 280 -0.33 -13.36 -15.15
CA GLN A 280 0.03 -14.27 -16.22
C GLN A 280 -0.18 -15.69 -15.71
N TYR A 281 -0.87 -16.49 -16.52
CA TYR A 281 -0.99 -17.91 -16.25
C TYR A 281 0.23 -18.63 -16.82
N HIS A 282 1.01 -19.26 -15.95
CA HIS A 282 2.26 -19.94 -16.32
C HIS A 282 2.06 -21.42 -16.61
N ASN A 283 0.83 -21.82 -16.95
CA ASN A 283 0.42 -23.18 -17.35
C ASN A 283 0.62 -24.27 -16.27
N GLY A 284 0.82 -23.89 -15.01
CA GLY A 284 0.89 -24.82 -13.88
C GLY A 284 -0.48 -25.22 -13.32
N PRO A 285 -0.53 -26.22 -12.41
CA PRO A 285 -1.79 -26.70 -11.86
C PRO A 285 -2.42 -25.66 -10.92
N LEU A 286 -3.73 -25.51 -10.99
CA LEU A 286 -4.57 -24.87 -9.97
C LEU A 286 -5.25 -25.94 -9.12
N LEU A 287 -5.65 -25.59 -7.89
CA LEU A 287 -6.46 -26.49 -7.07
C LEU A 287 -7.88 -26.55 -7.63
N THR A 288 -8.39 -27.76 -7.89
CA THR A 288 -9.73 -28.00 -8.47
C THR A 288 -10.40 -29.18 -7.80
N GLY A 289 -11.73 -29.29 -7.91
CA GLY A 289 -12.50 -30.34 -7.25
C GLY A 289 -12.62 -30.16 -5.73
N LYS A 290 -12.81 -31.27 -5.02
CA LYS A 290 -13.02 -31.28 -3.57
C LYS A 290 -11.67 -31.23 -2.84
N ILE A 291 -11.41 -30.14 -2.14
CA ILE A 291 -10.18 -29.93 -1.38
C ILE A 291 -10.51 -29.84 0.11
N SER A 292 -9.77 -30.59 0.91
CA SER A 292 -9.89 -30.60 2.38
C SER A 292 -9.05 -29.48 2.97
N VAL A 293 -9.65 -28.63 3.80
CA VAL A 293 -8.94 -27.64 4.60
C VAL A 293 -8.77 -28.23 6.00
N ASN A 294 -7.53 -28.33 6.47
CA ASN A 294 -7.21 -28.78 7.82
C ASN A 294 -6.54 -27.64 8.58
N ILE A 295 -6.99 -27.35 9.79
CA ILE A 295 -6.41 -26.30 10.64
C ILE A 295 -5.49 -26.95 11.67
N ILE A 296 -4.28 -26.42 11.81
CA ILE A 296 -3.30 -26.77 12.84
C ILE A 296 -3.13 -25.55 13.73
N TRP A 297 -3.76 -25.59 14.91
CA TRP A 297 -3.64 -24.57 15.95
C TRP A 297 -2.37 -24.81 16.76
N TYR A 298 -1.38 -23.93 16.65
CA TYR A 298 -0.12 -24.04 17.36
C TYR A 298 -0.01 -22.97 18.44
N GLY A 299 -0.04 -23.39 19.70
CA GLY A 299 -0.12 -22.53 20.88
C GLY A 299 -1.54 -22.30 21.38
N ASN A 300 -1.70 -21.34 22.30
CA ASN A 300 -2.95 -21.15 23.01
C ASN A 300 -3.93 -20.25 22.24
N PHE A 301 -5.09 -20.80 21.88
CA PHE A 301 -6.20 -20.09 21.25
C PHE A 301 -7.48 -20.33 22.04
N LYS A 302 -8.19 -19.26 22.39
CA LYS A 302 -9.49 -19.38 23.07
C LYS A 302 -10.52 -20.06 22.13
N PRO A 303 -11.52 -20.79 22.66
CA PRO A 303 -12.58 -21.36 21.83
C PRO A 303 -13.27 -20.32 20.93
N ALA A 304 -13.51 -19.11 21.43
CA ALA A 304 -14.07 -18.01 20.65
C ALA A 304 -13.17 -17.57 19.47
N GLN A 305 -11.85 -17.61 19.66
CA GLN A 305 -10.88 -17.29 18.59
C GLN A 305 -10.84 -18.37 17.52
N ARG A 306 -10.92 -19.64 17.94
CA ARG A 306 -11.01 -20.78 17.00
C ARG A 306 -12.25 -20.68 16.13
N ALA A 307 -13.39 -20.34 16.74
CA ALA A 307 -14.66 -20.15 16.04
C ALA A 307 -14.55 -19.12 14.91
N ILE A 308 -13.94 -17.94 15.16
CA ILE A 308 -13.80 -16.88 14.15
C ILE A 308 -13.21 -17.42 12.83
N VAL A 309 -12.16 -18.25 12.90
CA VAL A 309 -11.48 -18.78 11.70
C VAL A 309 -12.20 -20.01 11.13
N SER A 310 -12.74 -20.91 11.97
CA SER A 310 -13.50 -22.06 11.47
C SER A 310 -14.77 -21.64 10.75
N ASP A 311 -15.46 -20.62 11.27
CA ASP A 311 -16.68 -20.07 10.69
C ASP A 311 -16.35 -19.37 9.36
N PHE A 312 -15.20 -18.69 9.27
CA PHE A 312 -14.72 -18.08 8.03
C PHE A 312 -14.51 -19.14 6.93
N ILE A 313 -13.77 -20.22 7.23
CA ILE A 313 -13.51 -21.30 6.25
C ILE A 313 -14.82 -21.97 5.83
N THR A 314 -15.73 -22.21 6.77
CA THR A 314 -17.05 -22.77 6.50
C THR A 314 -17.88 -21.84 5.61
N SER A 315 -17.72 -20.52 5.78
CA SER A 315 -18.42 -19.51 4.99
C SER A 315 -18.01 -19.46 3.51
N LEU A 316 -16.83 -19.97 3.13
CA LEU A 316 -16.34 -19.98 1.74
C LEU A 316 -17.21 -20.82 0.80
N SER A 317 -17.82 -21.89 1.33
CA SER A 317 -18.64 -22.84 0.58
C SER A 317 -20.11 -22.85 1.03
N SER A 318 -20.53 -21.85 1.82
CA SER A 318 -21.89 -21.81 2.33
C SER A 318 -22.90 -21.60 1.20
N THR A 319 -23.88 -22.49 1.11
CA THR A 319 -25.02 -22.39 0.19
C THR A 319 -26.24 -21.75 0.85
N GLN A 320 -26.15 -21.39 2.14
CA GLN A 320 -27.26 -20.73 2.82
C GLN A 320 -27.49 -19.34 2.21
N PRO A 321 -28.71 -19.02 1.77
CA PRO A 321 -29.05 -17.68 1.31
C PRO A 321 -28.98 -16.73 2.51
N THR A 322 -27.84 -16.06 2.68
CA THR A 322 -27.76 -14.89 3.54
C THR A 322 -28.57 -13.79 2.87
N THR A 323 -29.63 -13.32 3.53
CA THR A 323 -30.43 -12.18 3.09
C THR A 323 -29.59 -10.89 3.04
N ALA A 324 -28.48 -10.85 3.76
CA ALA A 324 -27.53 -9.75 3.79
C ALA A 324 -26.37 -10.00 2.80
N GLN A 325 -26.22 -9.13 1.81
CA GLN A 325 -25.09 -9.08 0.89
C GLN A 325 -24.23 -7.85 1.20
N PRO A 326 -22.92 -7.88 0.90
CA PRO A 326 -22.12 -8.99 0.33
C PRO A 326 -21.78 -10.11 1.34
N SER A 327 -21.55 -11.33 0.84
CA SER A 327 -21.20 -12.52 1.66
C SER A 327 -19.79 -13.05 1.37
N VAL A 328 -19.21 -13.80 2.32
CA VAL A 328 -17.91 -14.49 2.15
C VAL A 328 -17.94 -15.44 0.96
N ALA A 329 -19.03 -16.19 0.76
CA ALA A 329 -19.20 -17.10 -0.37
C ALA A 329 -19.24 -16.33 -1.71
N THR A 330 -19.95 -15.20 -1.76
CA THR A 330 -19.98 -14.33 -2.95
C THR A 330 -18.58 -13.80 -3.29
N TRP A 331 -17.82 -13.39 -2.26
CA TRP A 331 -16.43 -12.96 -2.43
C TRP A 331 -15.54 -14.10 -2.94
N TRP A 332 -15.63 -15.29 -2.33
CA TRP A 332 -14.82 -16.45 -2.70
C TRP A 332 -15.10 -16.90 -4.13
N LYS A 333 -16.35 -16.85 -4.58
CA LYS A 333 -16.74 -17.18 -5.95
C LYS A 333 -15.96 -16.40 -7.02
N ALA A 334 -15.42 -15.22 -6.69
CA ALA A 334 -14.58 -14.47 -7.62
C ALA A 334 -13.31 -15.24 -8.05
N THR A 335 -12.83 -16.23 -7.26
CA THR A 335 -11.72 -17.11 -7.67
C THR A 335 -12.04 -17.91 -8.93
N GLU A 336 -13.31 -18.21 -9.21
CA GLU A 336 -13.73 -18.99 -10.39
C GLU A 336 -13.25 -18.33 -11.70
N LYS A 337 -13.09 -17.00 -11.71
CA LYS A 337 -12.57 -16.25 -12.86
C LYS A 337 -11.18 -16.70 -13.29
N TYR A 338 -10.34 -17.22 -12.38
CA TYR A 338 -8.99 -17.68 -12.71
C TYR A 338 -8.96 -19.03 -13.42
N TYR A 339 -10.08 -19.75 -13.53
CA TYR A 339 -10.09 -21.11 -14.06
C TYR A 339 -10.39 -21.19 -15.57
N HIS A 340 -10.72 -20.07 -16.21
CA HIS A 340 -11.15 -20.04 -17.63
C HIS A 340 -10.06 -20.44 -18.64
N LEU A 341 -8.77 -20.20 -18.33
CA LEU A 341 -7.64 -20.57 -19.21
C LEU A 341 -7.10 -21.97 -18.95
N VAL A 342 -7.58 -22.66 -17.91
CA VAL A 342 -7.15 -24.02 -17.59
C VAL A 342 -7.70 -24.95 -18.67
N LYS A 343 -6.84 -25.41 -19.58
CA LYS A 343 -7.18 -26.22 -20.78
C LYS A 343 -7.75 -27.63 -20.49
N SER A 344 -8.26 -27.90 -19.28
CA SER A 344 -8.83 -29.19 -18.92
C SER A 344 -10.33 -29.24 -19.18
N LYS A 345 -10.76 -30.07 -20.13
CA LYS A 345 -12.16 -30.20 -20.59
C LYS A 345 -13.16 -30.70 -19.52
N LYS A 346 -12.74 -30.95 -18.26
CA LYS A 346 -13.56 -31.50 -17.16
C LYS A 346 -13.06 -31.11 -15.76
N THR A 347 -12.69 -29.86 -15.51
CA THR A 347 -12.35 -29.44 -14.14
C THR A 347 -13.62 -29.23 -13.30
N ALA A 348 -13.83 -30.11 -12.31
CA ALA A 348 -14.87 -29.90 -11.31
C ALA A 348 -14.63 -28.57 -10.57
N PRO A 349 -15.71 -27.83 -10.24
CA PRO A 349 -15.57 -26.57 -9.51
C PRO A 349 -14.85 -26.81 -8.18
N LEU A 350 -14.03 -25.84 -7.77
CA LEU A 350 -13.34 -25.89 -6.49
C LEU A 350 -14.37 -25.87 -5.36
N ALA A 351 -14.33 -26.88 -4.50
CA ALA A 351 -15.13 -26.95 -3.29
C ALA A 351 -14.21 -27.15 -2.09
N LEU A 352 -14.17 -26.16 -1.21
CA LEU A 352 -13.41 -26.24 0.04
C LEU A 352 -14.30 -26.78 1.16
N SER A 353 -13.76 -27.68 1.98
CA SER A 353 -14.45 -28.19 3.16
C SER A 353 -13.49 -28.23 4.34
N LEU A 354 -13.92 -27.68 5.48
CA LEU A 354 -13.19 -27.84 6.74
C LEU A 354 -13.37 -29.28 7.23
N VAL A 355 -12.29 -30.04 7.33
CA VAL A 355 -12.35 -31.48 7.66
C VAL A 355 -11.81 -31.75 9.05
N THR A 356 -10.61 -31.26 9.36
CA THR A 356 -9.91 -31.58 10.61
C THR A 356 -9.37 -30.33 11.28
N GLN A 357 -9.40 -30.31 12.62
CA GLN A 357 -8.68 -29.32 13.43
C GLN A 357 -7.75 -30.05 14.41
N ILE A 358 -6.47 -29.72 14.36
CA ILE A 358 -5.41 -30.31 15.19
C ILE A 358 -4.93 -29.21 16.14
N SER A 359 -4.85 -29.50 17.43
CA SER A 359 -4.37 -28.54 18.44
C SER A 359 -3.04 -28.98 19.04
N ASP A 360 -2.10 -28.05 19.14
CA ASP A 360 -0.77 -28.22 19.71
C ASP A 360 -0.53 -27.08 20.72
N GLU A 361 -1.25 -27.16 21.85
CA GLU A 361 -1.23 -26.15 22.91
C GLU A 361 0.06 -26.19 23.76
N ASN A 362 0.81 -27.31 23.68
CA ASN A 362 2.04 -27.52 24.43
C ASN A 362 3.29 -27.00 23.71
N TYR A 363 3.14 -26.33 22.57
CA TYR A 363 4.24 -25.78 21.78
C TYR A 363 5.31 -26.85 21.45
N SER A 364 4.91 -27.96 20.80
CA SER A 364 5.79 -29.13 20.59
C SER A 364 7.15 -28.87 19.92
N LEU A 365 7.32 -27.73 19.24
CA LEU A 365 8.55 -27.28 18.57
C LEU A 365 9.15 -25.99 19.19
N GLY A 366 8.66 -25.57 20.36
CA GLY A 366 9.01 -24.32 21.03
C GLY A 366 8.22 -23.11 20.54
N LYS A 367 8.47 -21.94 21.15
CA LYS A 367 7.79 -20.67 20.79
C LYS A 367 8.50 -19.85 19.70
N SER A 368 9.61 -20.37 19.18
CA SER A 368 10.37 -19.76 18.07
C SER A 368 10.48 -20.76 16.95
N LEU A 369 9.81 -20.49 15.82
CA LEU A 369 9.72 -21.41 14.70
C LEU A 369 10.47 -20.90 13.48
N SER A 370 11.27 -21.77 12.89
CA SER A 370 11.84 -21.63 11.54
C SER A 370 10.81 -21.98 10.46
N ASN A 371 11.07 -21.55 9.23
CA ASN A 371 10.26 -21.93 8.07
C ASN A 371 10.13 -23.45 7.87
N LYS A 372 11.18 -24.22 8.19
CA LYS A 372 11.15 -25.69 8.09
C LYS A 372 10.20 -26.31 9.12
N GLN A 373 10.13 -25.74 10.32
CA GLN A 373 9.21 -26.20 11.36
C GLN A 373 7.75 -25.91 11.02
N ILE A 374 7.45 -24.81 10.31
CA ILE A 374 6.11 -24.55 9.76
C ILE A 374 5.67 -25.67 8.81
N VAL A 375 6.55 -26.10 7.89
CA VAL A 375 6.26 -27.23 6.99
C VAL A 375 6.08 -28.54 7.77
N GLN A 376 6.85 -28.74 8.84
CA GLN A 376 6.70 -29.90 9.74
C GLN A 376 5.36 -29.88 10.50
N LEU A 377 4.84 -28.72 10.88
CA LEU A 377 3.50 -28.62 11.46
C LEU A 377 2.41 -28.89 10.42
N ALA A 378 2.57 -28.32 9.22
CA ALA A 378 1.63 -28.54 8.12
C ALA A 378 1.53 -30.01 7.69
N SER A 379 2.60 -30.80 7.83
CA SER A 379 2.59 -32.23 7.50
C SER A 379 1.77 -33.09 8.48
N LYS A 380 1.31 -32.55 9.61
CA LYS A 380 0.36 -33.23 10.51
C LYS A 380 -1.06 -33.33 9.93
N GLY A 381 -1.38 -32.50 8.93
CA GLY A 381 -2.69 -32.46 8.28
C GLY A 381 -2.86 -33.49 7.16
N GLY A 382 -3.87 -33.28 6.32
CA GLY A 382 -4.18 -34.12 5.17
C GLY A 382 -3.05 -34.13 4.14
N GLN A 383 -2.75 -35.31 3.60
CA GLN A 383 -1.61 -35.51 2.69
C GLN A 383 -1.97 -35.51 1.20
N LYS A 384 -3.26 -35.46 0.88
CA LYS A 384 -3.79 -35.51 -0.48
C LYS A 384 -4.98 -34.58 -0.62
N ASP A 385 -5.05 -33.87 -1.75
CA ASP A 385 -6.16 -32.97 -2.09
C ASP A 385 -6.52 -32.06 -0.90
N ALA A 386 -5.47 -31.51 -0.28
CA ALA A 386 -5.56 -30.84 1.02
C ALA A 386 -4.76 -29.54 1.07
N ILE A 387 -5.30 -28.58 1.82
CA ILE A 387 -4.65 -27.36 2.26
C ILE A 387 -4.50 -27.46 3.79
N ASN A 388 -3.26 -27.48 4.28
CA ASN A 388 -2.96 -27.53 5.70
C ASN A 388 -2.63 -26.12 6.20
N VAL A 389 -3.53 -25.55 6.99
CA VAL A 389 -3.45 -24.17 7.50
C VAL A 389 -2.86 -24.20 8.91
N VAL A 390 -1.63 -23.74 9.07
CA VAL A 390 -0.95 -23.59 10.37
C VAL A 390 -1.22 -22.20 10.92
N LEU A 391 -1.81 -22.11 12.10
CA LEU A 391 -2.13 -20.85 12.78
C LEU A 391 -1.35 -20.79 14.08
N THR A 392 -0.49 -19.79 14.25
CA THR A 392 0.34 -19.63 15.45
C THR A 392 -0.22 -18.56 16.38
N SER A 393 -0.29 -18.85 17.69
CA SER A 393 -0.78 -17.90 18.70
C SER A 393 0.13 -16.67 18.81
N SER A 394 -0.36 -15.62 19.49
CA SER A 394 0.30 -14.31 19.53
C SER A 394 1.67 -14.35 20.23
N ASP A 395 1.90 -15.34 21.09
CA ASP A 395 3.15 -15.55 21.81
C ASP A 395 4.17 -16.45 21.08
N VAL A 396 3.96 -16.74 19.79
CA VAL A 396 4.89 -17.54 18.95
C VAL A 396 5.59 -16.64 17.94
N ALA A 397 6.92 -16.61 18.01
CA ALA A 397 7.78 -15.97 17.03
C ALA A 397 8.01 -16.90 15.83
N VAL A 398 7.86 -16.38 14.61
CA VAL A 398 8.13 -17.13 13.37
C VAL A 398 9.08 -16.33 12.50
N GLU A 399 10.03 -17.01 11.86
CA GLU A 399 11.00 -16.42 10.94
C GLU A 399 10.32 -15.54 9.85
N GLY A 400 10.66 -14.25 9.83
CA GLY A 400 10.10 -13.28 8.88
C GLY A 400 8.71 -12.74 9.22
N PHE A 401 8.06 -13.23 10.29
CA PHE A 401 6.83 -12.63 10.78
C PHE A 401 7.08 -11.19 11.22
N CYS A 402 6.12 -10.30 10.96
CA CYS A 402 6.19 -8.89 11.40
C CYS A 402 7.35 -8.06 10.87
N SER A 403 8.11 -8.58 9.90
CA SER A 403 9.17 -7.86 9.20
C SER A 403 8.88 -7.85 7.72
N SER A 404 8.77 -9.02 7.10
CA SER A 404 8.54 -9.15 5.67
C SER A 404 7.13 -9.62 5.30
N ARG A 405 6.43 -10.30 6.21
CA ARG A 405 5.15 -10.96 5.93
C ARG A 405 4.31 -11.22 7.19
N CYS A 406 3.02 -11.43 6.97
CA CYS A 406 2.03 -11.79 7.99
C CYS A 406 1.62 -13.28 7.91
N GLY A 407 2.06 -13.95 6.85
CA GLY A 407 1.80 -15.35 6.57
C GLY A 407 2.54 -15.79 5.30
N THR A 408 2.42 -17.06 4.96
CA THR A 408 3.00 -17.63 3.73
C THR A 408 2.13 -18.76 3.23
N HIS A 409 2.25 -19.10 1.95
CA HIS A 409 1.72 -20.34 1.42
C HIS A 409 2.77 -21.04 0.57
N GLY A 410 2.60 -22.35 0.39
CA GLY A 410 3.50 -23.14 -0.42
C GLY A 410 3.03 -24.58 -0.56
N SER A 411 3.91 -25.45 -1.02
CA SER A 411 3.64 -26.88 -1.13
C SER A 411 4.79 -27.70 -0.59
N SER A 412 4.48 -28.91 -0.14
CA SER A 412 5.48 -29.89 0.29
C SER A 412 5.14 -31.28 -0.25
N MET A 413 6.16 -32.11 -0.34
CA MET A 413 6.00 -33.52 -0.72
C MET A 413 5.35 -34.27 0.45
N SER A 414 4.31 -35.04 0.13
CA SER A 414 3.73 -35.98 1.08
C SER A 414 4.72 -37.09 1.40
N ALA A 415 4.84 -37.42 2.69
CA ALA A 415 5.60 -38.58 3.14
C ALA A 415 4.93 -39.90 2.71
N GLN A 416 3.63 -39.87 2.41
CA GLN A 416 2.87 -41.03 1.96
C GLN A 416 2.90 -41.14 0.43
N LYS A 417 3.43 -42.26 -0.07
CA LYS A 417 3.27 -42.65 -1.48
C LYS A 417 1.86 -43.20 -1.67
N ILE A 418 1.09 -42.59 -2.55
CA ILE A 418 -0.27 -43.04 -2.87
C ILE A 418 -0.21 -43.72 -4.24
N ASN A 419 -0.54 -45.01 -4.29
CA ASN A 419 -0.42 -45.86 -5.49
C ASN A 419 0.98 -45.81 -6.12
N GLY A 420 2.03 -45.81 -5.29
CA GLY A 420 3.43 -45.73 -5.73
C GLY A 420 3.87 -44.35 -6.25
N LYS A 421 2.97 -43.36 -6.31
CA LYS A 421 3.26 -41.99 -6.75
C LYS A 421 3.40 -41.06 -5.55
N SER A 422 4.39 -40.18 -5.61
CA SER A 422 4.54 -39.10 -4.64
C SER A 422 3.45 -38.06 -4.85
N SER A 423 2.74 -37.71 -3.77
CA SER A 423 1.73 -36.63 -3.79
C SER A 423 2.32 -35.37 -3.16
N LYS A 424 1.70 -34.21 -3.44
CA LYS A 424 2.00 -32.94 -2.77
C LYS A 424 0.75 -32.46 -2.05
N PHE A 425 0.95 -31.81 -0.92
CA PHE A 425 -0.09 -31.02 -0.26
C PHE A 425 0.29 -29.54 -0.30
N ALA A 426 -0.71 -28.67 -0.32
CA ALA A 426 -0.51 -27.24 -0.15
C ALA A 426 -0.60 -26.90 1.35
N TYR A 427 0.11 -25.86 1.77
CA TYR A 427 0.02 -25.37 3.13
C TYR A 427 -0.03 -23.85 3.16
N ILE A 428 -0.66 -23.33 4.20
CA ILE A 428 -0.69 -21.92 4.54
C ILE A 428 -0.20 -21.78 5.97
N TRP A 429 0.52 -20.72 6.27
CA TRP A 429 0.76 -20.29 7.64
C TRP A 429 0.35 -18.84 7.82
N VAL A 430 -0.30 -18.53 8.95
CA VAL A 430 -0.64 -17.16 9.38
C VAL A 430 -0.33 -17.04 10.86
N GLY A 431 0.35 -15.96 11.24
CA GLY A 431 0.63 -15.65 12.65
C GLY A 431 -0.36 -14.66 13.25
N ASN A 432 -0.72 -14.85 14.52
CA ASN A 432 -1.45 -13.83 15.27
C ASN A 432 -0.53 -12.65 15.61
N SER A 433 -0.82 -11.48 15.04
CA SER A 433 0.03 -10.30 15.14
C SER A 433 -0.23 -9.42 16.36
N GLU A 434 -1.24 -9.73 17.17
CA GLU A 434 -1.76 -8.91 18.27
C GLU A 434 -0.67 -8.31 19.19
N THR A 435 0.37 -9.08 19.51
CA THR A 435 1.44 -8.67 20.44
C THR A 435 2.76 -8.29 19.76
N GLN A 436 2.91 -8.56 18.45
CA GLN A 436 4.18 -8.40 17.73
C GLN A 436 4.14 -7.24 16.73
N CYS A 437 3.10 -7.15 15.90
CA CYS A 437 2.97 -6.13 14.86
C CYS A 437 1.51 -5.88 14.43
N PRO A 438 0.59 -5.57 15.35
CA PRO A 438 -0.82 -5.43 15.00
C PRO A 438 -1.04 -4.31 13.97
N GLY A 439 -0.23 -3.24 14.02
CA GLY A 439 -0.26 -2.16 13.03
C GLY A 439 0.13 -2.54 11.59
N GLN A 440 0.78 -3.69 11.39
CA GLN A 440 1.15 -4.17 10.05
C GLN A 440 0.20 -5.27 9.58
N CYS A 441 0.01 -6.30 10.41
CA CYS A 441 -0.68 -7.52 10.01
C CYS A 441 -2.15 -7.58 10.43
N ALA A 442 -2.61 -6.65 11.27
CA ALA A 442 -4.02 -6.47 11.60
C ALA A 442 -4.56 -5.11 11.16
N TRP A 443 -3.83 -4.35 10.32
CA TRP A 443 -4.39 -3.17 9.67
C TRP A 443 -5.62 -3.57 8.84
N PRO A 444 -6.76 -2.86 8.93
CA PRO A 444 -6.95 -1.53 9.48
C PRO A 444 -7.49 -1.48 10.93
N PHE A 445 -7.43 -2.58 11.69
CA PHE A 445 -7.97 -2.67 13.06
C PHE A 445 -6.99 -2.24 14.16
N HIS A 446 -5.77 -1.86 13.78
CA HIS A 446 -4.79 -1.28 14.68
C HIS A 446 -4.05 -0.13 13.98
N GLN A 447 -3.54 0.81 14.77
CA GLN A 447 -2.77 1.94 14.29
C GLN A 447 -1.58 1.44 13.46
N PRO A 448 -1.42 1.89 12.20
CA PRO A 448 -0.32 1.44 11.37
C PRO A 448 1.02 1.95 11.91
N ILE A 449 2.06 1.11 11.78
CA ILE A 449 3.42 1.45 12.23
C ILE A 449 3.97 2.66 11.44
N TYR A 450 3.55 2.79 10.18
CA TYR A 450 4.00 3.83 9.26
C TYR A 450 2.90 4.26 8.29
N GLY A 451 3.07 5.42 7.66
CA GLY A 451 2.08 6.01 6.76
C GLY A 451 0.96 6.75 7.50
N PRO A 452 -0.17 7.06 6.83
CA PRO A 452 -1.25 7.85 7.42
C PRO A 452 -1.74 7.27 8.74
N GLN A 453 -1.80 8.13 9.76
CA GLN A 453 -2.10 7.77 11.14
C GLN A 453 -3.58 7.96 11.48
N SER A 454 -4.47 7.58 10.56
CA SER A 454 -5.92 7.61 10.78
C SER A 454 -6.31 6.68 11.95
N PRO A 455 -7.37 7.02 12.71
CA PRO A 455 -7.85 6.15 13.78
C PRO A 455 -8.17 4.74 13.27
N PRO A 456 -7.85 3.67 14.02
CA PRO A 456 -8.12 2.30 13.61
C PRO A 456 -9.62 2.03 13.49
N LEU A 457 -9.99 1.13 12.58
CA LEU A 457 -11.36 0.63 12.47
C LEU A 457 -11.66 -0.35 13.61
N VAL A 458 -12.93 -0.45 13.99
CA VAL A 458 -13.38 -1.45 14.96
C VAL A 458 -13.43 -2.83 14.30
N ALA A 459 -12.76 -3.81 14.92
CA ALA A 459 -12.65 -5.18 14.43
C ALA A 459 -14.02 -5.91 14.49
N PRO A 460 -14.45 -6.59 13.41
CA PRO A 460 -15.81 -7.11 13.31
C PRO A 460 -16.15 -8.27 14.23
N ASN A 461 -15.16 -8.98 14.76
CA ASN A 461 -15.35 -10.05 15.73
C ASN A 461 -14.84 -9.69 17.13
N ASN A 462 -14.57 -8.39 17.38
CA ASN A 462 -14.03 -7.88 18.63
C ASN A 462 -12.70 -8.55 19.03
N ASP A 463 -11.90 -8.96 18.05
CA ASP A 463 -10.58 -9.55 18.25
C ASP A 463 -9.64 -9.09 17.11
N VAL A 464 -8.84 -8.06 17.40
CA VAL A 464 -7.91 -7.45 16.42
C VAL A 464 -6.94 -8.48 15.83
N GLY A 465 -6.44 -9.40 16.67
CA GLY A 465 -5.49 -10.43 16.26
C GLY A 465 -6.12 -11.39 15.24
N LEU A 466 -7.28 -11.96 15.58
CA LEU A 466 -7.94 -12.95 14.74
C LEU A 466 -8.59 -12.32 13.49
N ASP A 467 -9.14 -11.12 13.59
CA ASP A 467 -9.67 -10.40 12.43
C ASP A 467 -8.53 -10.06 11.43
N GLY A 468 -7.35 -9.68 11.94
CA GLY A 468 -6.13 -9.55 11.13
C GLY A 468 -5.68 -10.88 10.50
N MET A 469 -5.74 -11.98 11.26
CA MET A 469 -5.43 -13.31 10.71
C MET A 469 -6.37 -13.71 9.58
N VAL A 470 -7.67 -13.41 9.68
CA VAL A 470 -8.65 -13.71 8.62
C VAL A 470 -8.34 -12.95 7.33
N ILE A 471 -7.98 -11.66 7.41
CA ILE A 471 -7.55 -10.87 6.24
C ILE A 471 -6.40 -11.58 5.51
N ASN A 472 -5.35 -11.96 6.25
CA ASN A 472 -4.17 -12.60 5.68
C ASN A 472 -4.47 -14.00 5.15
N LEU A 473 -5.28 -14.78 5.88
CA LEU A 473 -5.70 -16.11 5.48
C LEU A 473 -6.53 -16.06 4.19
N ALA A 474 -7.44 -15.09 4.05
CA ALA A 474 -8.23 -14.87 2.85
C ALA A 474 -7.33 -14.61 1.64
N SER A 475 -6.35 -13.71 1.77
CA SER A 475 -5.38 -13.44 0.71
C SER A 475 -4.56 -14.68 0.33
N LEU A 476 -4.06 -15.40 1.32
CA LEU A 476 -3.22 -16.58 1.10
C LEU A 476 -4.01 -17.75 0.52
N LEU A 477 -5.27 -17.96 0.93
CA LEU A 477 -6.14 -18.97 0.35
C LEU A 477 -6.37 -18.74 -1.14
N ALA A 478 -6.65 -17.50 -1.55
CA ALA A 478 -6.79 -17.17 -2.96
C ALA A 478 -5.49 -17.46 -3.73
N GLY A 479 -4.33 -17.04 -3.19
CA GLY A 479 -3.02 -17.36 -3.77
C GLY A 479 -2.77 -18.87 -3.88
N THR A 480 -3.11 -19.64 -2.84
CA THR A 480 -2.94 -21.09 -2.79
C THR A 480 -3.78 -21.82 -3.84
N VAL A 481 -5.01 -21.39 -4.10
CA VAL A 481 -5.87 -22.09 -5.06
C VAL A 481 -5.52 -21.73 -6.51
N THR A 482 -5.02 -20.51 -6.75
CA THR A 482 -4.61 -20.02 -8.08
C THR A 482 -3.14 -20.28 -8.43
N ASN A 483 -2.27 -20.48 -7.44
CA ASN A 483 -0.85 -20.72 -7.59
C ASN A 483 -0.26 -21.69 -6.53
N PRO A 484 -0.83 -22.91 -6.36
CA PRO A 484 -0.43 -23.83 -5.28
C PRO A 484 1.04 -24.30 -5.34
N PHE A 485 1.65 -24.28 -6.52
CA PHE A 485 2.97 -24.86 -6.79
C PHE A 485 3.98 -23.88 -7.39
N GLY A 486 3.69 -22.57 -7.37
CA GLY A 486 4.59 -21.52 -7.86
C GLY A 486 4.69 -21.39 -9.39
N ASN A 487 3.74 -21.97 -10.13
CA ASN A 487 3.66 -21.93 -11.59
C ASN A 487 2.24 -21.76 -12.15
N GLY A 488 1.26 -21.36 -11.33
CA GLY A 488 -0.10 -21.00 -11.71
C GLY A 488 -0.19 -19.54 -12.16
N TYR A 489 -0.96 -18.72 -11.44
CA TYR A 489 -1.13 -17.30 -11.71
C TYR A 489 -0.20 -16.42 -10.85
N PHE A 490 0.71 -15.68 -11.50
CA PHE A 490 1.51 -14.65 -10.82
C PHE A 490 2.09 -13.60 -11.78
N GLN A 491 2.57 -12.49 -11.23
CA GLN A 491 3.35 -11.45 -11.92
C GLN A 491 4.66 -11.18 -11.18
N GLY A 492 5.68 -10.72 -11.89
CA GLY A 492 7.00 -10.42 -11.33
C GLY A 492 7.92 -11.65 -11.26
N PRO A 493 9.09 -11.52 -10.61
CA PRO A 493 10.02 -12.64 -10.43
C PRO A 493 9.40 -13.75 -9.55
N LYS A 494 9.79 -15.00 -9.78
CA LYS A 494 9.25 -16.16 -9.03
C LYS A 494 9.60 -16.14 -7.55
N GLU A 495 10.68 -15.44 -7.21
CA GLU A 495 11.22 -15.28 -5.87
C GLU A 495 10.41 -14.25 -5.04
N ALA A 496 9.66 -13.37 -5.72
CA ALA A 496 8.73 -12.43 -5.13
C ALA A 496 7.50 -12.26 -6.07
N PRO A 497 6.62 -13.26 -6.15
CA PRO A 497 5.48 -13.21 -7.06
C PRO A 497 4.37 -12.33 -6.47
N LEU A 498 3.78 -11.48 -7.31
CA LEU A 498 2.51 -10.85 -7.04
C LEU A 498 1.38 -11.81 -7.47
N GLU A 499 0.44 -12.10 -6.59
CA GLU A 499 -0.61 -13.12 -6.79
C GLU A 499 -2.02 -12.55 -6.53
N ALA A 500 -3.05 -13.32 -6.89
CA ALA A 500 -4.46 -12.94 -6.95
C ALA A 500 -4.93 -11.96 -5.86
N ALA A 501 -4.67 -12.28 -4.58
CA ALA A 501 -5.13 -11.46 -3.46
C ALA A 501 -4.01 -10.75 -2.69
N SER A 502 -2.76 -10.84 -3.16
CA SER A 502 -1.63 -10.06 -2.62
C SER A 502 -1.33 -8.79 -3.42
N ALA A 503 -1.94 -8.63 -4.60
CA ALA A 503 -1.72 -7.48 -5.49
C ALA A 503 -2.18 -6.13 -4.93
N CYS A 504 -3.14 -6.12 -4.00
CA CYS A 504 -3.68 -4.88 -3.44
C CYS A 504 -3.79 -4.94 -1.92
N PRO A 505 -2.65 -4.91 -1.20
CA PRO A 505 -2.67 -4.81 0.25
C PRO A 505 -3.50 -3.60 0.68
N GLY A 506 -4.40 -3.80 1.64
CA GLY A 506 -5.19 -2.74 2.24
C GLY A 506 -6.37 -2.20 1.40
N VAL A 507 -6.69 -2.83 0.27
CA VAL A 507 -7.85 -2.45 -0.56
C VAL A 507 -9.05 -3.32 -0.18
N TYR A 508 -9.93 -2.81 0.68
CA TYR A 508 -11.09 -3.56 1.21
C TYR A 508 -12.45 -2.98 0.74
N GLY A 509 -12.52 -1.68 0.47
CA GLY A 509 -13.72 -0.99 0.02
C GLY A 509 -13.52 -0.18 -1.27
N LYS A 510 -14.62 0.33 -1.82
CA LYS A 510 -14.57 1.25 -2.95
C LYS A 510 -13.77 2.50 -2.56
N GLY A 511 -12.99 3.05 -3.48
CA GLY A 511 -12.21 4.27 -3.21
C GLY A 511 -11.01 4.08 -2.29
N ALA A 512 -10.61 2.84 -1.94
CA ALA A 512 -9.43 2.61 -1.11
C ALA A 512 -8.12 3.12 -1.74
N TYR A 513 -7.23 3.62 -0.88
CA TYR A 513 -5.89 4.13 -1.18
C TYR A 513 -5.00 4.00 0.07
N PRO A 514 -3.67 4.20 -0.02
CA PRO A 514 -2.78 4.06 1.15
C PRO A 514 -3.27 4.88 2.36
N GLY A 515 -3.58 4.21 3.47
CA GLY A 515 -4.11 4.84 4.70
C GLY A 515 -5.64 4.93 4.81
N TYR A 516 -6.37 4.57 3.76
CA TYR A 516 -7.84 4.48 3.75
C TYR A 516 -8.30 3.14 3.20
N ALA A 517 -8.95 2.33 4.05
CA ALA A 517 -9.42 0.98 3.72
C ALA A 517 -10.48 0.93 2.62
N GLY A 518 -11.06 2.08 2.27
CA GLY A 518 -12.19 2.23 1.35
C GLY A 518 -13.52 2.37 2.08
N ASP A 519 -14.58 2.57 1.31
CA ASP A 519 -15.94 2.67 1.81
C ASP A 519 -16.40 1.27 2.28
N LEU A 520 -16.60 1.13 3.60
CA LEU A 520 -16.97 -0.13 4.26
C LEU A 520 -18.33 -0.04 4.94
N LEU A 521 -18.96 -1.19 5.14
CA LEU A 521 -20.16 -1.29 5.97
C LEU A 521 -19.77 -1.13 7.43
N VAL A 522 -20.62 -0.45 8.21
CA VAL A 522 -20.44 -0.24 9.64
C VAL A 522 -21.61 -0.86 10.40
N ASP A 523 -21.33 -1.69 11.39
CA ASP A 523 -22.34 -2.20 12.32
C ASP A 523 -22.84 -1.07 13.21
N ALA A 524 -24.15 -0.80 13.18
CA ALA A 524 -24.74 0.30 13.94
C ALA A 524 -24.67 0.13 15.47
N THR A 525 -24.49 -1.09 15.96
CA THR A 525 -24.44 -1.41 17.39
C THR A 525 -23.01 -1.40 17.92
N THR A 526 -22.09 -2.04 17.20
CA THR A 526 -20.70 -2.22 17.65
C THR A 526 -19.73 -1.21 17.06
N GLY A 527 -20.11 -0.52 15.98
CA GLY A 527 -19.20 0.31 15.17
C GLY A 527 -18.23 -0.49 14.31
N ALA A 528 -18.33 -1.83 14.29
CA ALA A 528 -17.47 -2.72 13.52
C ALA A 528 -17.51 -2.42 12.03
N SER A 529 -16.34 -2.35 11.40
CA SER A 529 -16.22 -2.18 9.95
C SER A 529 -16.01 -3.52 9.25
N TYR A 530 -16.79 -3.78 8.19
CA TYR A 530 -16.76 -5.06 7.47
C TYR A 530 -17.19 -4.91 6.01
N ASN A 531 -16.95 -5.94 5.19
CA ASN A 531 -17.40 -6.00 3.80
C ASN A 531 -17.88 -7.40 3.37
N ALA A 532 -18.06 -8.33 4.31
CA ALA A 532 -18.60 -9.66 4.03
C ALA A 532 -19.33 -10.23 5.25
N HIS A 533 -20.53 -10.78 5.02
CA HIS A 533 -21.26 -11.59 5.98
C HIS A 533 -20.83 -13.06 5.86
N GLY A 534 -20.51 -13.68 7.00
CA GLY A 534 -20.25 -15.11 7.13
C GLY A 534 -21.41 -15.87 7.77
N VAL A 535 -21.18 -17.16 8.03
CA VAL A 535 -22.08 -18.02 8.82
C VAL A 535 -22.13 -17.57 10.28
N ASP A 536 -23.14 -18.05 11.03
CA ASP A 536 -23.29 -17.81 12.47
C ASP A 536 -23.28 -16.33 12.88
N GLY A 537 -23.76 -15.45 11.99
CA GLY A 537 -23.83 -14.01 12.22
C GLY A 537 -22.47 -13.30 12.18
N ARG A 538 -21.40 -14.00 11.83
CA ARG A 538 -20.04 -13.45 11.73
C ARG A 538 -19.94 -12.41 10.61
N LYS A 539 -19.07 -11.43 10.84
CA LYS A 539 -18.73 -10.39 9.86
C LYS A 539 -17.23 -10.40 9.65
N TYR A 540 -16.81 -10.15 8.42
CA TYR A 540 -15.40 -10.20 8.02
C TYR A 540 -15.04 -9.03 7.12
N LEU A 541 -13.74 -8.69 7.14
CA LEU A 541 -13.12 -7.78 6.19
C LEU A 541 -12.22 -8.59 5.27
N LEU A 542 -12.50 -8.54 3.97
CA LEU A 542 -11.83 -9.37 2.95
C LEU A 542 -11.25 -8.50 1.82
N PRO A 543 -10.13 -8.90 1.20
CA PRO A 543 -9.51 -8.14 0.10
C PRO A 543 -10.46 -7.95 -1.09
N LEU A 544 -10.69 -6.71 -1.52
CA LEU A 544 -11.60 -6.42 -2.64
C LEU A 544 -11.00 -6.80 -4.01
N CYS A 545 -9.67 -6.85 -4.12
CA CYS A 545 -9.00 -7.05 -5.42
C CYS A 545 -9.28 -8.40 -6.08
N LEU A 546 -9.67 -9.44 -5.31
CA LEU A 546 -10.12 -10.70 -5.88
C LEU A 546 -11.35 -10.53 -6.80
N ILE A 547 -12.19 -9.53 -6.52
CA ILE A 547 -13.38 -9.21 -7.31
C ILE A 547 -13.02 -8.33 -8.53
N LEU A 548 -12.04 -7.43 -8.37
CA LEU A 548 -11.67 -6.39 -9.32
C LEU A 548 -10.66 -6.83 -10.40
N GLN A 549 -10.05 -8.01 -10.28
CA GLN A 549 -9.07 -8.53 -11.24
C GLN A 549 -9.66 -9.67 -12.08
N PRO A 550 -10.18 -9.39 -13.29
CA PRO A 550 -10.26 -10.34 -14.39
C PRO A 550 -9.02 -10.32 -15.26
#